data_AF-A0A0R2B2D8-F1
#
_entry.id   AF-A0A0R2B2D8-F1
#
_cell.length_a   1.000
_cell.length_b   1.000
_cell.length_c   1.000
_cell.angle_alpha   90.00
_cell.angle_beta   90.00
_cell.angle_gamma   90.00
#
_symmetry.space_group_name_H-M   'P 1'
#
loop_
_entity.id
_entity.type
_entity.pdbx_description
1 polymer ?
#
loop_
_entity_poly.entity_id
_entity_poly.type
_entity_poly.pdbx_seq_one_letter_code
_entity_poly.pdbx_strand_id
1 'polypeptide(L)' 'MFKNTMNGLQYRFDAKGNTTRIDVNFEGHDDNRDNYINGSVNVTTDDLDEGVTLDDLNRKKIQDIAHKKLVKLVSATDE' A
#
# COMPACT_ATOMS: atom_id res chain seq x y z
N MET A 1 -7.20 -18.98 1.12
CA MET A 1 -6.90 -17.77 0.33
C MET A 1 -6.08 -16.87 1.22
N PHE A 2 -4.91 -16.43 0.78
CA PHE A 2 -4.07 -15.54 1.58
C PHE A 2 -4.85 -14.26 1.90
N LYS A 3 -5.00 -13.93 3.19
CA LYS A 3 -5.73 -12.74 3.63
C LYS A 3 -4.74 -11.75 4.18
N ASN A 4 -4.54 -10.64 3.49
CA ASN A 4 -3.76 -9.51 3.96
C ASN A 4 -4.70 -8.42 4.52
N THR A 5 -4.33 -7.85 5.66
CA THR A 5 -5.03 -6.77 6.33
C THR A 5 -4.13 -5.56 6.38
N MET A 6 -4.65 -4.39 6.00
CA MET A 6 -3.95 -3.13 6.21
C MET A 6 -4.00 -2.79 7.71
N ASN A 7 -2.85 -2.79 8.36
CA ASN A 7 -2.72 -2.57 9.81
C ASN A 7 -2.05 -1.21 10.16
N GLY A 8 -1.55 -0.48 9.16
CA GLY A 8 -0.97 0.85 9.35
C GLY A 8 -1.14 1.75 8.15
N LEU A 9 -1.34 3.05 8.42
CA LEU A 9 -1.51 4.10 7.43
C LEU A 9 -0.84 5.38 7.96
N GLN A 10 0.15 5.91 7.25
CA GLN A 10 0.85 7.12 7.64
C GLN A 10 1.02 8.08 6.46
N TYR A 11 0.57 9.32 6.64
CA TYR A 11 0.79 10.39 5.67
C TYR A 11 2.15 11.05 5.91
N ARG A 12 2.87 11.31 4.83
CA ARG A 12 4.14 12.03 4.85
C ARG A 12 3.96 13.39 4.19
N PHE A 13 4.33 14.44 4.91
CA PHE A 13 4.21 15.81 4.45
C PHE A 13 5.58 16.42 4.16
N ASP A 14 5.66 17.30 3.16
CA ASP A 14 6.82 18.17 2.96
C ASP A 14 6.82 19.34 3.96
N ALA A 15 7.85 20.20 3.89
CA ALA A 15 7.98 21.39 4.75
C ALA A 15 6.88 22.45 4.53
N LYS A 16 6.10 22.34 3.44
CA LYS A 16 4.98 23.23 3.10
C LYS A 16 3.63 22.63 3.49
N GLY A 17 3.61 21.40 4.01
CA GLY A 17 2.41 20.68 4.40
C GLY A 17 1.74 19.89 3.26
N ASN A 18 2.36 19.78 2.09
CA ASN A 18 1.81 18.97 1.00
C ASN A 18 2.04 17.49 1.27
N THR A 19 1.04 16.65 1.00
CA THR A 19 1.19 15.19 1.07
C THR A 19 2.12 14.71 -0.05
N THR A 20 3.22 14.07 0.33
CA THR A 20 4.25 13.56 -0.60
C THR A 20 4.11 12.08 -0.88
N ARG A 21 3.69 11.31 0.12
CA ARG A 21 3.37 9.87 0.01
C ARG A 21 2.54 9.40 1.19
N ILE A 22 1.95 8.22 1.03
CA ILE A 22 1.23 7.51 2.08
C ILE A 22 1.91 6.15 2.28
N ASP A 23 2.51 5.94 3.45
CA ASP A 23 3.10 4.66 3.84
C ASP A 23 1.97 3.74 4.33
N VAL A 24 1.86 2.55 3.74
CA VAL A 24 0.81 1.58 4.02
C VAL A 24 1.43 0.26 4.45
N ASN A 25 1.05 -0.20 5.64
CA ASN A 25 1.55 -1.46 6.19
C ASN A 25 0.49 -2.55 6.06
N PHE A 26 0.94 -3.72 5.63
CA PHE A 26 0.15 -4.94 5.50
C PHE A 26 0.73 -6.06 6.33
N GLU A 27 -0.18 -6.85 6.87
CA GLU A 27 0.08 -8.10 7.56
C GLU A 27 -0.83 -9.15 6.96
N GLY A 28 -0.30 -10.34 6.68
CA GLY A 28 -1.11 -11.45 6.20
C GLY A 28 -0.60 -12.78 6.72
N HIS A 29 -1.55 -13.67 6.97
CA HIS A 29 -1.30 -15.02 7.46
C HIS A 29 -2.09 -16.02 6.61
N ASP A 30 -1.47 -17.14 6.25
CA ASP A 30 -2.17 -18.29 5.67
C ASP A 30 -2.38 -19.34 6.77
N ASP A 31 -3.57 -19.36 7.35
CA ASP A 31 -3.96 -20.25 8.46
C ASP A 31 -3.77 -21.75 8.17
N ASN A 32 -3.62 -22.13 6.89
CA ASN A 32 -3.46 -23.54 6.50
C ASN A 32 -2.01 -23.96 6.29
N ARG A 33 -1.05 -23.02 6.25
CA ARG A 33 0.32 -23.29 5.80
C ARG A 33 1.40 -22.61 6.64
N ASP A 34 1.03 -21.95 7.73
CA ASP A 34 1.92 -21.16 8.62
C ASP A 34 2.79 -20.14 7.86
N ASN A 35 2.32 -19.70 6.69
CA ASN A 35 3.02 -18.69 5.91
C ASN A 35 2.61 -17.30 6.38
N TYR A 36 3.58 -16.40 6.50
CA TYR A 36 3.37 -15.04 6.95
C TYR A 36 3.95 -14.03 5.96
N ILE A 37 3.23 -12.92 5.75
CA ILE A 37 3.78 -11.73 5.09
C ILE A 37 3.64 -10.52 6.01
N ASN A 38 4.68 -9.72 6.04
CA ASN A 38 4.65 -8.35 6.51
C ASN A 38 5.35 -7.50 5.47
N GLY A 39 4.72 -6.40 5.08
CA GLY A 39 5.24 -5.52 4.06
C GLY A 39 4.75 -4.10 4.24
N SER A 40 5.60 -3.16 3.85
CA SER A 40 5.25 -1.75 3.73
C SER A 40 5.38 -1.33 2.28
N VAL A 41 4.41 -0.55 1.79
CA VAL A 41 4.47 0.06 0.46
C VAL A 41 4.20 1.54 0.56
N ASN A 42 4.84 2.31 -0.32
CA ASN A 42 4.63 3.74 -0.42
C ASN A 42 3.69 4.01 -1.58
N VAL A 43 2.53 4.60 -1.30
CA VAL A 43 1.64 5.15 -2.33
C VAL A 43 2.09 6.58 -2.63
N THR A 44 2.40 6.82 -3.89
CA THR A 44 2.91 8.08 -4.45
C THR A 44 2.00 8.54 -5.58
N THR A 45 2.22 9.75 -6.10
CA THR A 45 1.46 10.27 -7.25
C THR A 45 1.57 9.40 -8.50
N ASP A 46 2.70 8.68 -8.67
CA ASP A 46 2.93 7.77 -9.80
C ASP A 46 2.04 6.52 -9.75
N ASP A 47 1.41 6.24 -8.61
CA ASP A 47 0.47 5.13 -8.42
C ASP A 47 -0.98 5.51 -8.70
N LEU A 48 -1.25 6.78 -9.06
CA LEU A 48 -2.59 7.35 -9.21
C LEU A 48 -2.98 7.54 -10.67
N ASP A 49 -4.28 7.62 -10.92
CA ASP A 49 -4.81 8.06 -12.21
C ASP A 49 -4.50 9.55 -12.44
N GLU A 50 -4.43 9.97 -13.70
CA GLU A 50 -4.12 11.35 -14.08
C GLU A 50 -5.10 12.35 -13.43
N GLY A 51 -4.56 13.40 -12.81
CA GLY A 51 -5.34 14.45 -12.16
C GLY A 51 -5.85 14.12 -10.74
N VAL A 52 -5.58 12.92 -10.22
CA VAL A 52 -5.89 12.56 -8.83
C VAL A 52 -4.70 12.87 -7.91
N THR A 53 -4.96 13.48 -6.76
CA THR A 53 -3.96 13.73 -5.73
C THR A 53 -4.06 12.73 -4.58
N LEU A 54 -3.02 12.62 -3.76
CA LEU A 54 -3.03 11.76 -2.57
C LEU A 54 -4.09 12.17 -1.55
N ASP A 55 -4.46 13.45 -1.52
CA ASP A 55 -5.46 14.01 -0.60
C ASP A 55 -6.91 13.73 -1.04
N ASP A 56 -7.13 13.35 -2.30
CA ASP A 56 -8.45 12.94 -2.82
C ASP A 56 -8.82 11.50 -2.43
N LEU A 57 -7.86 10.75 -1.89
CA LEU A 57 -8.03 9.34 -1.61
C LEU A 57 -8.64 9.10 -0.22
N ASN A 58 -9.74 8.38 -0.20
CA ASN A 58 -10.22 7.78 1.03
C ASN A 58 -9.40 6.52 1.38
N ARG A 59 -9.51 6.08 2.65
CA ARG A 59 -8.83 4.89 3.17
C ARG A 59 -8.99 3.64 2.28
N LYS A 60 -10.17 3.42 1.69
CA LYS A 60 -10.44 2.24 0.85
C LYS A 60 -9.64 2.30 -0.44
N LYS A 61 -9.64 3.45 -1.12
CA LYS A 61 -8.85 3.65 -2.34
C LYS A 61 -7.35 3.48 -2.07
N ILE A 62 -6.85 4.03 -0.96
CA ILE A 62 -5.44 3.85 -0.55
C ILE A 62 -5.12 2.37 -0.37
N GLN A 63 -5.97 1.63 0.35
CA GLN A 63 -5.80 0.20 0.55
C GLN A 63 -5.79 -0.57 -0.78
N ASP A 64 -6.69 -0.26 -1.71
CA ASP A 64 -6.78 -0.94 -3.00
C ASP A 64 -5.53 -0.70 -3.86
N ILE A 65 -5.02 0.54 -3.91
CA ILE A 65 -3.81 0.92 -4.65
C ILE A 65 -2.58 0.24 -4.02
N ALA A 66 -2.43 0.37 -2.71
CA ALA A 66 -1.31 -0.19 -1.96
C ALA A 66 -1.27 -1.72 -2.04
N HIS A 67 -2.43 -2.38 -1.95
CA HIS A 67 -2.52 -3.83 -2.10
C HIS A 67 -2.10 -4.29 -3.51
N LYS A 68 -2.59 -3.62 -4.57
CA LYS A 68 -2.17 -3.91 -5.95
C LYS A 68 -0.65 -3.76 -6.12
N LYS A 69 -0.06 -2.72 -5.53
CA LYS A 69 1.39 -2.49 -5.56
C LYS A 69 2.15 -3.59 -4.80
N LEU A 70 1.69 -3.96 -3.61
CA LEU A 70 2.28 -5.06 -2.84
C LEU A 70 2.27 -6.37 -3.63
N VAL A 71 1.11 -6.75 -4.22
CA VAL A 71 0.99 -7.97 -5.03
C VAL A 71 1.97 -7.95 -6.20
N LYS A 72 2.13 -6.82 -6.89
CA LYS A 72 3.12 -6.71 -7.99
C LYS A 72 4.55 -6.94 -7.49
N LEU A 73 4.94 -6.33 -6.38
CA LEU A 73 6.29 -6.45 -5.81
C LEU A 73 6.62 -7.89 -5.40
N VAL A 74 5.68 -8.58 -4.78
CA VAL A 74 5.88 -9.97 -4.30
C VAL A 74 5.73 -11.02 -5.40
N SER A 75 5.11 -10.65 -6.54
CA SER A 75 4.98 -11.52 -7.71
C SER A 75 6.11 -11.34 -8.71
N ALA A 76 6.90 -10.25 -8.59
CA ALA A 76 8.00 -9.93 -9.49
C ALA A 76 9.29 -10.74 -9.20
N THR A 77 9.19 -11.88 -8.51
CA THR A 77 10.32 -12.70 -8.09
C THR A 77 10.90 -13.61 -9.19
N ASP A 78 10.55 -13.38 -10.45
CA ASP A 78 11.16 -14.04 -11.61
C ASP A 78 11.98 -13.01 -12.43
N GLU A 79 13.16 -12.62 -11.91
CA GLU A 79 14.28 -12.06 -12.70
C GLU A 79 15.57 -12.85 -12.44
#